data_AF-A0A9D1SKH3-F1
#
_entry.id   AF-A0A9D1SKH3-F1
#
_cell.length_a   1.000
_cell.length_b   1.000
_cell.length_c   1.000
_cell.angle_alpha   90.00
_cell.angle_beta   90.00
_cell.angle_gamma   90.00
#
_symmetry.space_group_name_H-M   'P 1'
#
loop_
_entity.id
_entity.type
_entity.pdbx_description
1 polymer ?
#
loop_
_entity_poly.entity_id
_entity_poly.type
_entity_poly.pdbx_seq_one_letter_code
_entity_poly.pdbx_strand_id
1 'polypeptide(L)'
;MSTNAFSERVRQDAKHSAYYDAIRDCLLSYKGVKSRLSIRCDSYRYKGKLLAKIAVGGHTLKLYLDAEVPEDMKVSKVSKDGVAAYKEVPLMLPLKSDVAVRKAQAVIAGMMEAKGIEKA
;
A
#
# COMPACT_ATOMS: atom_id res chain seq x y z
N MET A 1 3.11 -5.67 27.44
CA MET A 1 3.04 -4.44 26.61
C MET A 1 1.78 -4.53 25.78
N SER A 2 0.88 -3.55 25.84
CA SER A 2 -0.30 -3.53 24.97
C SER A 2 0.17 -3.37 23.52
N THR A 3 -0.25 -4.27 22.62
CA THR A 3 0.13 -4.18 21.21
C THR A 3 -0.89 -3.28 20.52
N ASN A 4 -0.55 -2.01 20.30
CA ASN A 4 -1.47 -1.06 19.66
C ASN A 4 -1.87 -1.54 18.26
N ALA A 5 -3.16 -1.38 17.95
CA ALA A 5 -3.69 -1.75 16.65
C ALA A 5 -3.07 -0.90 15.53
N PHE A 6 -3.06 -1.40 14.29
CA PHE A 6 -2.56 -0.64 13.14
C PHE A 6 -3.25 0.72 13.00
N SER A 7 -4.57 0.77 13.20
CA SER A 7 -5.37 1.99 13.15
C SER A 7 -4.93 3.04 14.18
N GLU A 8 -4.45 2.62 15.34
CA GLU A 8 -3.94 3.55 16.35
C GLU A 8 -2.54 4.03 15.95
N ARG A 9 -1.66 3.10 15.57
CA ARG A 9 -0.27 3.41 15.19
C ARG A 9 -0.17 4.38 14.01
N VAL A 10 -1.04 4.25 13.00
CA VAL A 10 -1.00 5.13 11.83
C VAL A 10 -1.48 6.56 12.14
N ARG A 11 -2.28 6.74 13.19
CA ARG A 11 -2.83 8.04 13.60
C ARG A 11 -1.94 8.80 14.58
N GLN A 12 -0.91 8.16 15.14
CA GLN A 12 0.05 8.81 16.05
C GLN A 12 0.88 9.92 15.38
N ASP A 13 1.04 9.86 14.06
CA ASP A 13 1.74 10.88 13.27
C ASP A 13 0.79 11.42 12.20
N ALA A 14 0.59 12.73 12.20
CA ALA A 14 -0.28 13.42 11.25
C ALA A 14 0.12 13.18 9.79
N LYS A 15 1.42 13.06 9.49
CA LYS A 15 1.89 12.75 8.12
C LYS A 15 1.56 11.32 7.74
N HIS A 16 1.78 10.35 8.65
CA HIS A 16 1.39 8.96 8.39
C HIS A 16 -0.12 8.83 8.20
N SER A 17 -0.91 9.53 9.01
CA SER A 17 -2.36 9.60 8.89
C SER A 17 -2.77 10.11 7.50
N ALA A 18 -2.23 11.24 7.05
CA ALA A 18 -2.54 11.82 5.74
C ALA A 18 -2.10 10.91 4.58
N TYR A 19 -0.91 10.32 4.65
CA TYR A 19 -0.42 9.40 3.62
C TYR A 19 -1.22 8.11 3.54
N TYR A 20 -1.67 7.61 4.69
CA TYR A 20 -2.57 6.46 4.76
C TYR A 20 -3.90 6.77 4.10
N ASP A 21 -4.56 7.87 4.47
CA ASP A 21 -5.87 8.23 3.93
C ASP A 21 -5.78 8.42 2.39
N ALA A 22 -4.75 9.11 1.90
CA ALA A 22 -4.55 9.32 0.46
C ALA A 22 -4.36 8.02 -0.35
N ILE A 23 -3.68 7.02 0.20
CA ILE A 23 -3.50 5.71 -0.46
C ILE A 23 -4.74 4.84 -0.29
N ARG A 24 -5.36 4.86 0.88
CA ARG A 24 -6.62 4.16 1.14
C ARG A 24 -7.70 4.60 0.17
N ASP A 25 -7.91 5.90 0.04
CA ASP A 25 -8.94 6.47 -0.84
C ASP A 25 -8.63 6.15 -2.31
N CYS A 26 -7.36 6.20 -2.71
CA CYS A 26 -6.93 5.76 -4.03
C CYS A 26 -7.30 4.29 -4.29
N LEU A 27 -6.96 3.37 -3.38
CA LEU A 27 -7.26 1.94 -3.54
C LEU A 27 -8.77 1.64 -3.51
N LEU A 28 -9.53 2.30 -2.62
CA LEU A 28 -10.97 2.12 -2.50
C LEU A 28 -11.77 2.80 -3.62
N SER A 29 -11.16 3.70 -4.38
CA SER A 29 -11.77 4.26 -5.58
C SER A 29 -11.91 3.26 -6.72
N TYR A 30 -11.31 2.05 -6.64
CA TYR A 30 -11.44 1.02 -7.66
C TYR A 30 -12.59 0.05 -7.36
N LYS A 31 -13.38 -0.28 -8.39
CA LYS A 31 -14.58 -1.11 -8.25
C LYS A 31 -14.23 -2.49 -7.70
N GLY A 32 -14.93 -2.89 -6.64
CA GLY A 32 -14.80 -4.22 -6.05
C GLY A 32 -13.54 -4.43 -5.21
N VAL A 33 -12.69 -3.40 -5.04
CA VAL A 33 -11.58 -3.45 -4.07
C VAL A 33 -12.15 -3.30 -2.66
N LYS A 34 -11.75 -4.20 -1.76
CA LYS A 34 -12.19 -4.20 -0.36
C LYS A 34 -10.98 -4.14 0.57
N SER A 35 -11.07 -3.31 1.59
CA SER A 35 -10.08 -3.30 2.68
C SER A 35 -10.43 -4.34 3.75
N ARG A 36 -9.39 -4.84 4.42
CA ARG A 36 -9.47 -5.70 5.59
C ARG A 36 -8.40 -5.26 6.58
N LEU A 37 -8.85 -4.60 7.63
CA LEU A 37 -8.02 -4.15 8.73
C LEU A 37 -7.60 -5.33 9.61
N SER A 38 -6.37 -5.30 10.10
CA SER A 38 -5.85 -6.23 11.10
C SER A 38 -5.01 -5.47 12.12
N ILE A 39 -4.61 -6.14 13.21
CA ILE A 39 -3.72 -5.54 14.21
C ILE A 39 -2.38 -5.07 13.61
N ARG A 40 -1.89 -5.74 12.56
CA ARG A 40 -0.57 -5.48 11.96
C ARG A 40 -0.62 -4.50 10.79
N CYS A 41 -1.65 -4.57 9.95
CA CYS A 41 -1.74 -3.85 8.69
C CYS A 41 -3.18 -3.70 8.20
N ASP A 42 -3.35 -2.85 7.20
CA ASP A 42 -4.55 -2.78 6.36
C ASP A 42 -4.27 -3.46 5.01
N SER A 43 -5.13 -4.39 4.60
CA SER A 43 -4.93 -5.19 3.38
C SER A 43 -6.05 -4.94 2.38
N TYR A 44 -5.71 -4.78 1.11
CA TYR A 44 -6.66 -4.48 0.03
C TYR A 44 -6.72 -5.64 -0.93
N ARG A 45 -7.93 -6.14 -1.19
CA ARG A 45 -8.17 -7.33 -2.03
C ARG A 45 -9.19 -7.05 -3.11
N TYR A 46 -9.01 -7.73 -4.24
CA TYR A 46 -9.98 -7.79 -5.33
C TYR A 46 -10.23 -9.25 -5.69
N LYS A 47 -11.50 -9.68 -5.65
CA LYS A 47 -11.92 -11.07 -5.93
C LYS A 47 -11.05 -12.13 -5.22
N GLY A 48 -10.71 -11.88 -3.95
CA GLY A 48 -9.90 -12.77 -3.12
C GLY A 48 -8.37 -12.61 -3.27
N LYS A 49 -7.88 -11.98 -4.33
CA LYS A 49 -6.45 -11.73 -4.54
C LYS A 49 -5.99 -10.49 -3.79
N LEU A 50 -4.83 -10.57 -3.13
CA LEU A 50 -4.23 -9.43 -2.45
C LEU A 50 -3.56 -8.48 -3.45
N LEU A 51 -4.00 -7.23 -3.46
CA LEU A 51 -3.43 -6.19 -4.33
C LEU A 51 -2.43 -5.31 -3.60
N ALA A 52 -2.75 -4.95 -2.35
CA ALA A 52 -1.92 -4.07 -1.55
C ALA A 52 -1.98 -4.39 -0.06
N LYS A 53 -0.90 -4.03 0.66
CA LYS A 53 -0.90 -3.93 2.12
C LYS A 53 -0.29 -2.60 2.54
N ILE A 54 -0.86 -1.98 3.56
CA ILE A 54 -0.28 -0.81 4.23
C ILE A 54 0.08 -1.20 5.65
N ALA A 55 1.33 -0.98 6.04
CA ALA A 55 1.81 -1.27 7.38
C ALA A 55 2.72 -0.16 7.89
N VAL A 56 2.59 0.18 9.18
CA VAL A 56 3.59 1.00 9.88
C VAL A 56 4.75 0.10 10.27
N GLY A 57 5.94 0.38 9.76
CA GLY A 57 7.15 -0.39 10.05
C GLY A 57 8.32 0.53 10.43
N GLY A 58 8.75 0.47 11.70
CA GLY A 58 9.66 1.47 12.25
C GLY A 58 8.97 2.85 12.27
N HIS A 59 9.68 3.88 11.79
CA HIS A 59 9.19 5.26 11.72
C HIS A 59 8.63 5.63 10.33
N THR A 60 8.20 4.67 9.52
CA THR A 60 7.72 4.95 8.16
C THR A 60 6.52 4.09 7.80
N LEU A 61 5.57 4.70 7.08
CA LEU A 61 4.46 3.99 6.45
C LEU A 61 4.95 3.26 5.19
N LYS A 62 4.70 1.95 5.11
CA LYS A 62 5.13 1.10 4.00
C LYS A 62 3.92 0.60 3.24
N LEU A 63 3.97 0.80 1.92
CA LEU A 63 3.00 0.25 0.98
C LEU A 63 3.64 -0.96 0.29
N TYR A 64 2.91 -2.07 0.25
CA TYR A 64 3.29 -3.29 -0.45
C TYR A 64 2.31 -3.52 -1.60
N LEU A 65 2.78 -3.87 -2.79
CA LEU A 65 1.97 -3.98 -4.01
C LEU A 65 2.28 -5.26 -4.79
N ASP A 66 1.27 -5.76 -5.48
CA ASP A 66 1.38 -6.82 -6.51
C ASP A 66 1.64 -6.19 -7.90
N ALA A 67 2.72 -5.40 -7.96
CA ALA A 67 3.07 -4.59 -9.12
C ALA A 67 4.57 -4.64 -9.41
N GLU A 68 4.91 -4.46 -10.68
CA GLU A 68 6.24 -4.11 -11.11
C GLU A 68 6.30 -2.61 -11.38
N VAL A 69 7.41 -1.98 -10.99
CA VAL A 69 7.65 -0.57 -11.28
C VAL A 69 8.47 -0.49 -12.56
N PRO A 70 8.02 0.24 -13.59
CA PRO A 70 8.81 0.52 -14.79
C PRO A 70 10.23 1.00 -14.45
N GLU A 71 11.24 0.57 -15.22
CA GLU A 71 12.65 0.88 -14.92
C GLU A 71 12.96 2.37 -14.98
N ASP A 72 12.27 3.11 -15.84
CA ASP A 72 12.38 4.56 -16.03
C ASP A 72 11.73 5.36 -14.90
N MET A 73 10.82 4.75 -14.13
CA MET A 73 10.15 5.42 -13.02
C MET A 73 11.05 5.51 -11.79
N LYS A 74 11.57 6.71 -11.52
CA LYS A 74 12.37 7.00 -10.32
C LYS A 74 11.50 7.01 -9.05
N VAL A 75 11.26 5.85 -8.46
CA VAL A 75 10.62 5.68 -7.15
C VAL A 75 11.48 4.82 -6.24
N SER A 76 11.56 5.17 -4.95
CA SER A 76 12.20 4.30 -3.97
C SER A 76 11.41 3.00 -3.86
N LYS A 77 12.05 1.87 -4.17
CA LYS A 77 11.45 0.54 -4.10
C LYS A 77 12.39 -0.44 -3.41
N VAL A 78 11.82 -1.41 -2.71
CA VAL A 78 12.54 -2.54 -2.12
C VAL A 78 11.79 -3.80 -2.49
N SER A 79 12.48 -4.76 -3.10
CA SER A 79 11.89 -6.09 -3.33
C SER A 79 11.75 -6.84 -2.00
N LYS A 80 10.64 -7.55 -1.85
CA LYS A 80 10.34 -8.52 -0.79
C LYS A 80 10.19 -9.93 -1.32
N ASP A 81 10.78 -10.19 -2.49
CA ASP A 81 10.89 -11.54 -3.03
C ASP A 81 11.58 -12.46 -2.01
N GLY A 82 11.09 -13.69 -1.91
CA GLY A 82 11.55 -14.66 -0.92
C GLY A 82 10.97 -14.49 0.49
N VAL A 83 10.26 -13.39 0.80
CA VAL A 83 9.60 -13.24 2.11
C VAL A 83 8.17 -13.74 2.04
N ALA A 84 7.89 -14.89 2.68
CA ALA A 84 6.60 -15.58 2.60
C ALA A 84 5.37 -14.67 2.88
N ALA A 85 5.48 -13.76 3.85
CA ALA A 85 4.39 -12.85 4.23
C ALA A 85 4.01 -11.81 3.13
N TYR A 86 4.91 -11.57 2.18
CA TYR A 86 4.79 -10.59 1.10
C TYR A 86 4.83 -11.22 -0.30
N LYS A 87 4.72 -12.55 -0.41
CA LYS A 87 4.76 -13.27 -1.70
C LYS A 87 3.76 -12.74 -2.73
N GLU A 88 2.54 -12.41 -2.30
CA GLU A 88 1.50 -11.84 -3.17
C GLU A 88 1.70 -10.33 -3.45
N VAL A 89 2.53 -9.64 -2.67
CA VAL A 89 2.75 -8.17 -2.78
C VAL A 89 4.23 -7.83 -2.58
N PRO A 90 5.13 -8.32 -3.46
CA PRO A 90 6.56 -8.27 -3.23
C PRO A 90 7.16 -6.87 -3.34
N LEU A 91 6.52 -5.93 -4.04
CA LEU A 91 7.03 -4.58 -4.19
C LEU A 91 6.74 -3.75 -2.93
N MET A 92 7.77 -3.25 -2.25
CA MET A 92 7.61 -2.32 -1.12
C MET A 92 8.04 -0.90 -1.47
N LEU A 93 7.11 0.04 -1.32
CA LEU A 93 7.32 1.48 -1.46
C LEU A 93 7.25 2.17 -0.09
N PRO A 94 8.31 2.86 0.36
CA PRO A 94 8.27 3.65 1.58
C PRO A 94 7.61 5.02 1.30
N LEU A 95 6.57 5.36 2.06
CA LEU A 95 5.84 6.62 1.94
C LEU A 95 6.46 7.65 2.89
N LYS A 96 7.46 8.39 2.39
CA LYS A 96 8.26 9.35 3.18
C LYS A 96 7.92 10.82 2.92
N SER A 97 7.17 11.10 1.84
CA SER A 97 6.86 12.45 1.39
C SER A 97 5.65 12.45 0.47
N ASP A 98 5.07 13.62 0.25
CA ASP A 98 3.92 13.81 -0.64
C ASP A 98 4.24 13.38 -2.08
N VAL A 99 5.47 13.64 -2.54
CA VAL A 99 5.96 13.18 -3.86
C VAL A 99 6.01 11.65 -3.92
N ALA A 100 6.43 10.99 -2.84
CA ALA A 100 6.42 9.53 -2.77
C ALA A 100 5.00 8.97 -2.82
N VAL A 101 4.04 9.62 -2.16
CA VAL A 101 2.61 9.24 -2.21
C VAL A 101 2.05 9.38 -3.63
N ARG A 102 2.30 10.51 -4.31
CA ARG A 102 1.87 10.72 -5.71
C ARG A 102 2.45 9.66 -6.64
N LYS A 103 3.73 9.34 -6.49
CA LYS A 103 4.37 8.26 -7.25
C LYS A 103 3.76 6.90 -6.93
N ALA A 104 3.47 6.61 -5.67
CA ALA A 104 2.82 5.37 -5.27
C ALA A 104 1.41 5.24 -5.87
N GLN A 105 0.63 6.34 -5.92
CA GLN A 105 -0.67 6.37 -6.60
C GLN A 105 -0.55 6.09 -8.10
N ALA A 106 0.48 6.62 -8.77
CA ALA A 106 0.76 6.30 -10.17
C ALA A 106 1.13 4.82 -10.38
N VAL A 107 1.91 4.21 -9.47
CA VAL A 107 2.19 2.77 -9.51
C VAL A 107 0.91 1.95 -9.30
N ILE A 108 0.04 2.37 -8.37
CA ILE A 108 -1.27 1.73 -8.17
C ILE A 108 -2.10 1.82 -9.45
N ALA A 109 -2.13 2.98 -10.10
CA ALA A 109 -2.90 3.17 -11.33
C ALA A 109 -2.44 2.22 -12.44
N GLY A 110 -1.12 2.15 -12.72
CA GLY A 110 -0.58 1.22 -13.70
C GLY A 110 -0.81 -0.25 -13.34
N MET A 111 -0.72 -0.61 -12.05
CA MET A 111 -1.04 -1.95 -11.57
C MET A 111 -2.51 -2.31 -11.81
N MET A 112 -3.44 -1.41 -11.51
CA MET A 112 -4.87 -1.64 -11.68
C MET A 112 -5.24 -1.73 -13.16
N GLU A 113 -4.66 -0.88 -14.00
CA GLU A 113 -4.82 -0.91 -15.45
C GLU A 113 -4.33 -2.23 -16.05
N ALA A 114 -3.11 -2.67 -15.69
CA ALA A 114 -2.56 -3.95 -16.14
C ALA A 114 -3.41 -5.16 -15.68
N LYS A 115 -4.14 -5.03 -14.58
CA LYS A 115 -5.05 -6.07 -14.06
C LYS A 115 -6.50 -5.90 -14.56
N GLY A 116 -6.81 -4.89 -15.38
CA GLY A 116 -8.15 -4.61 -15.90
C GLY A 116 -9.16 -4.23 -14.81
N ILE A 117 -8.72 -3.55 -13.75
CA ILE A 117 -9.58 -3.13 -12.64
C ILE A 117 -10.01 -1.68 -12.86
N GLU A 118 -11.30 -1.47 -13.07
CA GLU A 118 -11.86 -0.15 -13.32
C GLU A 118 -11.96 0.70 -12.05
N LYS A 119 -11.79 2.01 -12.23
CA LYS A 119 -12.14 3.01 -11.22
C LYS A 119 -13.68 3.15 -11.14
N ALA A 120 -14.19 3.33 -9.92
CA ALA A 120 -15.61 3.50 -9.61
C ALA A 120 -16.12 4.87 -10.03
#